data_AF-A0A7Y2QA80-F1
#
_entry.id   AF-A0A7Y2QA80-F1
#
_cell.length_a   1.000
_cell.length_b   1.000
_cell.length_c   1.000
_cell.angle_alpha   90.00
_cell.angle_beta   90.00
_cell.angle_gamma   90.00
#
_symmetry.space_group_name_H-M   'P 1'
#
loop_
_entity.id
_entity.type
_entity.pdbx_description
1 polymer ?
#
loop_
_entity_poly.entity_id
_entity_poly.type
_entity_poly.pdbx_seq_one_letter_code
_entity_poly.pdbx_strand_id
1 'polypeptide(L)'
;MSTEITSEKSKGLFIEVAGTDLQFRPVSVADRSPTGRQILGYCDVSPREDYVVLQWLPEGDIEELRSDETVNLERQTAAKFIVAKADRLFRLYLNDRSLSWTERSISEVALRILGKIPATELLYVRRESGQDHPIAVGGSLSLADMGVENVYSRLAQWELNVQGVTVKFDMPDVLVREALVKAGFNPDQGWIIVLKSRDSKRQVTIEDTIDLRSPGIEKLRLTPREINNGELPASRRQFRLLPQDEEGLTVRGLRWETIVSSGRRWLLLQDVGLPVGYLVENTCIAIEVPNGYPTAELDMFYCYPQLARRDGIVIPQTQVTEMIEGRGFQRWSRHRGSIAPWRAGLDNVITHLALVEAALLREVEA
;
A
#
# COMPACT_ATOMS: atom_id res chain seq x y z
N MET A 1 59.50 38.53 -23.49
CA MET A 1 58.77 38.06 -24.69
C MET A 1 59.31 36.70 -25.07
N SER A 2 58.58 35.63 -24.76
CA SER A 2 58.66 34.36 -25.47
C SER A 2 57.40 33.57 -25.13
N THR A 3 56.67 33.30 -26.19
CA THR A 3 55.30 32.85 -26.31
C THR A 3 55.09 31.50 -25.63
N GLU A 4 54.17 31.42 -24.66
CA GLU A 4 53.58 30.15 -24.26
C GLU A 4 52.73 29.65 -25.43
N ILE A 5 53.26 28.67 -26.16
CA ILE A 5 52.48 27.87 -27.11
C ILE A 5 51.63 26.94 -26.23
N THR A 6 50.39 27.34 -25.98
CA THR A 6 49.36 26.44 -25.46
C THR A 6 49.12 25.37 -26.50
N SER A 7 49.79 24.23 -26.32
CA SER A 7 49.45 22.97 -26.97
C SER A 7 48.03 22.59 -26.54
N GLU A 8 47.02 23.03 -27.30
CA GLU A 8 45.72 22.34 -27.33
C GLU A 8 46.00 20.89 -27.68
N LYS A 9 46.03 20.03 -26.65
CA LYS A 9 46.01 18.58 -26.85
C LYS A 9 44.75 18.27 -27.64
N SER A 10 44.93 18.00 -28.93
CA SER A 10 43.92 17.41 -29.80
C SER A 10 43.28 16.25 -29.04
N LYS A 11 42.05 16.45 -28.53
CA LYS A 11 41.25 15.33 -28.04
C LYS A 11 41.14 14.37 -29.21
N GLY A 12 41.70 13.16 -29.05
CA GLY A 12 41.62 12.13 -30.09
C GLY A 12 40.16 11.91 -30.49
N LEU A 13 39.92 11.78 -31.78
CA LEU A 13 38.58 11.49 -32.28
C LEU A 13 38.28 10.01 -32.04
N PHE A 14 37.13 9.73 -31.43
CA PHE A 14 36.71 8.37 -31.13
C PHE A 14 35.25 8.14 -31.51
N ILE A 15 34.96 6.89 -31.85
CA ILE A 15 33.61 6.36 -32.02
C ILE A 15 33.38 5.27 -30.98
N GLU A 16 32.13 4.99 -30.66
CA GLU A 16 31.73 3.91 -29.78
C GLU A 16 31.30 2.71 -30.64
N VAL A 17 31.92 1.55 -30.45
CA VAL A 17 31.62 0.34 -31.22
C VAL A 17 31.22 -0.80 -30.28
N ALA A 18 30.18 -1.55 -30.62
CA ALA A 18 29.77 -2.78 -29.95
C ALA A 18 29.51 -3.91 -30.96
N GLY A 19 29.41 -5.14 -30.46
CA GLY A 19 28.74 -6.24 -31.18
C GLY A 19 27.24 -6.26 -30.88
N THR A 20 26.59 -7.39 -31.16
CA THR A 20 25.18 -7.63 -30.82
C THR A 20 24.91 -7.76 -29.32
N ASP A 21 25.97 -7.86 -28.51
CA ASP A 21 25.94 -7.78 -27.04
C ASP A 21 25.75 -6.34 -26.52
N LEU A 22 25.87 -5.34 -27.40
CA LEU A 22 25.73 -3.91 -27.11
C LEU A 22 26.70 -3.39 -26.03
N GLN A 23 27.83 -4.07 -25.84
CA GLN A 23 28.91 -3.60 -24.97
C GLN A 23 29.81 -2.62 -25.73
N PHE A 24 29.50 -1.33 -25.62
CA PHE A 24 30.25 -0.29 -26.33
C PHE A 24 31.64 -0.09 -25.76
N ARG A 25 32.61 0.01 -26.68
CA ARG A 25 33.99 0.38 -26.40
C ARG A 25 34.42 1.54 -27.31
N PRO A 26 35.27 2.46 -26.81
CA PRO A 26 35.82 3.51 -27.65
C PRO A 26 36.82 2.92 -28.67
N VAL A 27 36.76 3.40 -29.91
CA VAL A 27 37.69 3.10 -30.99
C VAL A 27 38.23 4.42 -31.54
N SER A 28 39.56 4.57 -31.54
CA SER A 28 40.22 5.76 -32.09
C SER A 28 40.08 5.78 -33.61
N VAL A 29 39.72 6.92 -34.15
CA VAL A 29 39.59 7.13 -35.60
C VAL A 29 40.39 8.36 -36.03
N ALA A 30 40.85 8.38 -37.28
CA ALA A 30 41.63 9.49 -37.83
C ALA A 30 40.79 10.43 -38.71
N ASP A 31 39.68 9.93 -39.23
CA ASP A 31 38.81 10.63 -40.17
C ASP A 31 37.55 11.17 -39.47
N ARG A 32 37.17 12.42 -39.77
CA ARG A 32 35.94 13.07 -39.26
C ARG A 32 34.70 12.70 -40.06
N SER A 33 34.87 12.10 -41.23
CA SER A 33 33.77 11.65 -42.08
C SER A 33 34.00 10.25 -42.63
N PRO A 34 34.27 9.24 -41.77
CA PRO A 34 34.63 7.91 -42.23
C PRO A 34 33.46 7.25 -42.96
N THR A 35 33.79 6.40 -43.94
CA THR A 35 32.83 5.48 -44.55
C THR A 35 32.58 4.25 -43.68
N GLY A 36 31.49 3.52 -43.95
CA GLY A 36 31.27 2.21 -43.34
C GLY A 36 32.47 1.27 -43.47
N ARG A 37 33.13 1.25 -44.64
CA ARG A 37 34.36 0.48 -44.87
C ARG A 37 35.54 0.93 -44.00
N GLN A 38 35.69 2.23 -43.74
CA GLN A 38 36.73 2.73 -42.83
C GLN A 38 36.42 2.35 -41.38
N ILE A 39 35.15 2.38 -40.96
CA ILE A 39 34.72 1.91 -39.63
C ILE A 39 35.10 0.44 -39.41
N LEU A 40 34.80 -0.44 -40.38
CA LEU A 40 35.25 -1.84 -40.32
C LEU A 40 36.79 -1.95 -40.21
N GLY A 41 37.52 -1.08 -40.91
CA GLY A 41 38.99 -1.00 -40.81
C GLY A 41 39.48 -0.62 -39.41
N TYR A 42 38.84 0.34 -38.75
CA TYR A 42 39.18 0.75 -37.38
C TYR A 42 38.85 -0.34 -36.34
N CYS A 43 37.89 -1.21 -36.64
CA CYS A 43 37.51 -2.33 -35.79
C CYS A 43 38.40 -3.58 -35.95
N ASP A 44 39.37 -3.54 -36.88
CA ASP A 44 40.29 -4.65 -37.22
C ASP A 44 39.56 -5.97 -37.56
N VAL A 45 38.42 -5.87 -38.24
CA VAL A 45 37.64 -7.05 -38.67
C VAL A 45 38.03 -7.53 -40.06
N SER A 46 38.07 -8.86 -40.24
CA SER A 46 38.43 -9.51 -41.50
C SER A 46 37.74 -10.88 -41.65
N PRO A 47 37.37 -11.31 -42.89
CA PRO A 47 37.28 -10.47 -44.09
C PRO A 47 36.15 -9.45 -43.94
N ARG A 48 36.29 -8.24 -44.52
CA ARG A 48 35.39 -7.11 -44.22
C ARG A 48 34.00 -7.30 -44.79
N GLU A 49 33.90 -7.98 -45.92
CA GLU A 49 32.67 -8.34 -46.62
C GLU A 49 31.73 -9.25 -45.81
N ASP A 50 32.24 -9.93 -44.78
CA ASP A 50 31.41 -10.73 -43.86
C ASP A 50 30.68 -9.88 -42.82
N TYR A 51 31.02 -8.59 -42.69
CA TYR A 51 30.54 -7.73 -41.62
C TYR A 51 29.64 -6.62 -42.14
N VAL A 52 28.62 -6.31 -41.33
CA VAL A 52 27.75 -5.14 -41.51
C VAL A 52 28.05 -4.12 -40.43
N VAL A 53 27.95 -2.84 -40.79
CA VAL A 53 27.96 -1.71 -39.85
C VAL A 53 26.54 -1.22 -39.70
N LEU A 54 26.00 -1.24 -38.49
CA LEU A 54 24.77 -0.53 -38.15
C LEU A 54 25.12 0.74 -37.41
N GLN A 55 24.56 1.87 -37.83
CA GLN A 55 24.67 3.13 -37.11
C GLN A 55 23.52 3.24 -36.11
N TRP A 56 23.84 3.52 -34.85
CA TRP A 56 22.84 3.85 -33.84
C TRP A 56 22.69 5.38 -33.76
N LEU A 57 21.58 5.87 -34.29
CA LEU A 57 21.27 7.28 -34.37
C LEU A 57 20.88 7.87 -32.99
N PRO A 58 21.11 9.19 -32.75
CA PRO A 58 20.72 9.85 -31.50
C PRO A 58 19.24 9.70 -31.13
N GLU A 59 18.39 9.68 -32.14
CA GLU A 59 16.94 9.51 -32.06
C GLU A 59 16.58 8.11 -31.54
N GLY A 60 17.47 7.14 -31.72
CA GLY A 60 17.37 5.75 -31.27
C GLY A 60 17.11 4.73 -32.37
N ASP A 61 16.92 5.19 -33.61
CA ASP A 61 16.83 4.32 -34.79
C ASP A 61 18.17 3.64 -35.07
N ILE A 62 18.10 2.47 -35.70
CA ILE A 62 19.28 1.67 -36.08
C ILE A 62 19.16 1.30 -37.55
N GLU A 63 20.09 1.80 -38.34
CA GLU A 63 20.12 1.63 -39.78
C GLU A 63 21.45 1.08 -40.25
N GLU A 64 21.44 0.43 -41.41
CA GLU A 64 22.65 -0.01 -42.08
C GLU A 64 23.43 1.20 -42.60
N LEU A 65 24.70 1.29 -42.22
CA LEU A 65 25.65 2.20 -42.85
C LEU A 65 26.37 1.45 -43.97
N ARG A 66 26.12 1.83 -45.22
CA ARG A 66 26.72 1.14 -46.37
C ARG A 66 28.24 1.35 -46.42
N SER A 67 28.93 0.47 -47.14
CA SER A 67 30.40 0.47 -47.21
C SER A 67 31.02 1.79 -47.69
N ASP A 68 30.36 2.47 -48.64
CA ASP A 68 30.77 3.73 -49.26
C ASP A 68 30.08 4.96 -48.68
N GLU A 69 29.09 4.77 -47.81
CA GLU A 69 28.37 5.85 -47.16
C GLU A 69 29.19 6.47 -46.03
N THR A 70 29.24 7.80 -45.99
CA THR A 70 30.01 8.58 -45.02
C THR A 70 29.15 9.02 -43.84
N VAL A 71 29.70 8.98 -42.63
CA VAL A 71 29.05 9.49 -41.42
C VAL A 71 29.79 10.71 -40.86
N ASN A 72 29.08 11.77 -40.49
CA ASN A 72 29.69 12.96 -39.91
C ASN A 72 29.90 12.80 -38.38
N LEU A 73 31.16 12.86 -37.93
CA LEU A 73 31.57 12.73 -36.53
C LEU A 73 31.76 14.06 -35.77
N GLU A 74 31.40 15.21 -36.35
CA GLU A 74 31.55 16.54 -35.72
C GLU A 74 30.56 16.81 -34.57
N ARG A 75 29.68 15.86 -34.25
CA ARG A 75 28.69 15.99 -33.18
C ARG A 75 29.36 15.97 -31.81
N GLN A 76 28.77 16.66 -30.82
CA GLN A 76 29.28 16.73 -29.44
C GLN A 76 29.30 15.36 -28.73
N THR A 77 28.43 14.44 -29.15
CA THR A 77 28.36 13.07 -28.64
C THR A 77 29.04 12.10 -29.61
N ALA A 78 29.87 11.20 -29.10
CA ALA A 78 30.50 10.15 -29.91
C ALA A 78 29.45 9.31 -30.64
N ALA A 79 29.63 9.12 -31.95
CA ALA A 79 28.77 8.30 -32.77
C ALA A 79 28.89 6.82 -32.36
N LYS A 80 27.76 6.11 -32.38
CA LYS A 80 27.66 4.71 -31.96
C LYS A 80 27.44 3.80 -33.17
N PHE A 81 28.18 2.70 -33.22
CA PHE A 81 28.10 1.70 -34.27
C PHE A 81 28.02 0.30 -33.68
N ILE A 82 27.26 -0.57 -34.34
CA ILE A 82 27.24 -2.00 -34.07
C ILE A 82 27.90 -2.69 -35.27
N VAL A 83 28.94 -3.47 -35.00
CA VAL A 83 29.70 -4.20 -36.04
C VAL A 83 29.58 -5.68 -35.76
N ALA A 84 28.97 -6.42 -36.67
CA ALA A 84 28.74 -7.85 -36.51
C ALA A 84 28.82 -8.57 -37.86
N LYS A 85 29.16 -9.86 -37.81
CA LYS A 85 29.10 -10.72 -39.00
C LYS A 85 27.66 -10.98 -39.39
N ALA A 86 27.30 -10.72 -40.64
CA ALA A 86 25.94 -10.95 -41.14
C ALA A 86 25.92 -11.04 -42.67
N ASP A 87 25.07 -11.92 -43.20
CA ASP A 87 24.76 -12.02 -44.64
C ASP A 87 23.44 -11.32 -45.01
N ARG A 88 22.66 -10.91 -44.00
CA ARG A 88 21.35 -10.28 -44.15
C ARG A 88 21.00 -9.46 -42.91
N LEU A 89 19.99 -8.60 -43.05
CA LEU A 89 19.40 -7.84 -41.96
C LEU A 89 17.96 -8.25 -41.73
N PHE A 90 17.59 -8.32 -40.45
CA PHE A 90 16.23 -8.55 -39.99
C PHE A 90 15.64 -7.23 -39.55
N ARG A 91 14.43 -6.92 -40.05
CA ARG A 91 13.70 -5.71 -39.65
C ARG A 91 12.76 -6.05 -38.51
N LEU A 92 12.69 -5.16 -37.53
CA LEU A 92 11.68 -5.17 -36.49
C LEU A 92 11.20 -3.74 -36.20
N TYR A 93 10.04 -3.61 -35.57
CA TYR A 93 9.61 -2.38 -34.93
C TYR A 93 9.77 -2.51 -33.41
N LEU A 94 10.27 -1.46 -32.77
CA LEU A 94 10.32 -1.34 -31.31
C LEU A 94 9.75 0.01 -30.89
N ASN A 95 8.62 0.01 -30.17
CA ASN A 95 7.89 1.24 -29.80
C ASN A 95 7.68 2.16 -31.03
N ASP A 96 7.21 1.54 -32.12
CA ASP A 96 6.94 2.15 -33.43
C ASP A 96 8.17 2.67 -34.21
N ARG A 97 9.39 2.40 -33.73
CA ARG A 97 10.64 2.72 -34.44
C ARG A 97 11.12 1.53 -35.26
N SER A 98 11.55 1.78 -36.50
CA SER A 98 12.10 0.71 -37.34
C SER A 98 13.57 0.49 -37.03
N LEU A 99 13.92 -0.75 -36.68
CA LEU A 99 15.29 -1.17 -36.40
C LEU A 99 15.73 -2.22 -37.41
N SER A 100 17.01 -2.15 -37.79
CA SER A 100 17.72 -3.23 -38.51
C SER A 100 18.59 -4.00 -37.53
N TRP A 101 18.57 -5.33 -37.61
CA TRP A 101 19.32 -6.22 -36.73
C TRP A 101 20.05 -7.32 -37.51
N THR A 102 21.24 -7.72 -37.07
CA THR A 102 22.11 -8.66 -37.80
C THR A 102 21.83 -10.12 -37.51
N GLU A 103 21.26 -10.44 -36.34
CA GLU A 103 21.02 -11.81 -35.93
C GLU A 103 19.57 -12.23 -36.15
N ARG A 104 19.36 -13.51 -36.43
CA ARG A 104 18.02 -14.12 -36.62
C ARG A 104 17.15 -14.11 -35.36
N SER A 105 17.72 -13.70 -34.23
CA SER A 105 17.03 -13.54 -32.95
C SER A 105 17.61 -12.33 -32.23
N ILE A 106 16.79 -11.69 -31.41
CA ILE A 106 17.20 -10.58 -30.56
C ILE A 106 16.87 -10.88 -29.10
N SER A 107 17.81 -10.62 -28.20
CA SER A 107 17.59 -10.84 -26.77
C SER A 107 16.68 -9.75 -26.18
N GLU A 108 15.96 -10.11 -25.13
CA GLU A 108 15.13 -9.17 -24.37
C GLU A 108 15.97 -8.02 -23.77
N VAL A 109 17.19 -8.33 -23.34
CA VAL A 109 18.17 -7.34 -22.86
C VAL A 109 18.56 -6.36 -23.97
N ALA A 110 18.82 -6.83 -25.19
CA ALA A 110 19.12 -5.97 -26.33
C ALA A 110 17.94 -5.06 -26.66
N LEU A 111 16.72 -5.60 -26.74
CA LEU A 111 15.50 -4.81 -26.95
C LEU A 111 15.37 -3.67 -25.92
N ARG A 112 15.64 -3.93 -24.64
CA ARG A 112 15.61 -2.88 -23.62
C ARG A 112 16.65 -1.79 -23.83
N ILE A 113 17.89 -2.19 -24.13
CA ILE A 113 19.00 -1.25 -24.37
C ILE A 113 18.67 -0.35 -25.57
N LEU A 114 18.21 -0.95 -26.68
CA LEU A 114 17.88 -0.23 -27.91
C LEU A 114 16.69 0.72 -27.74
N GLY A 115 15.63 0.24 -27.07
CA GLY A 115 14.42 1.03 -26.83
C GLY A 115 14.51 2.01 -25.65
N LYS A 116 15.62 2.00 -24.89
CA LYS A 116 15.77 2.71 -23.60
C LYS A 116 14.63 2.37 -22.62
N ILE A 117 14.25 1.10 -22.57
CA ILE A 117 13.05 0.63 -21.86
C ILE A 117 13.40 0.29 -20.42
N PRO A 118 12.78 0.95 -19.42
CA PRO A 118 13.07 0.72 -18.01
C PRO A 118 12.59 -0.67 -17.57
N ALA A 119 13.20 -1.22 -16.51
CA ALA A 119 12.84 -2.53 -15.97
C ALA A 119 11.38 -2.64 -15.49
N THR A 120 10.71 -1.51 -15.27
CA THR A 120 9.29 -1.40 -14.88
C THR A 120 8.33 -1.66 -16.04
N GLU A 121 8.81 -1.76 -17.28
CA GLU A 121 7.98 -2.06 -18.45
C GLU A 121 8.17 -3.50 -18.93
N LEU A 122 7.06 -4.13 -19.33
CA LEU A 122 7.03 -5.45 -19.95
C LEU A 122 7.05 -5.32 -21.47
N LEU A 123 7.75 -6.24 -22.12
CA LEU A 123 7.87 -6.32 -23.57
C LEU A 123 6.86 -7.31 -24.14
N TYR A 124 6.21 -6.90 -25.24
CA TYR A 124 5.25 -7.71 -25.97
C TYR A 124 5.54 -7.67 -27.46
N VAL A 125 5.30 -8.79 -28.12
CA VAL A 125 5.23 -8.90 -29.58
C VAL A 125 3.76 -8.86 -29.98
N ARG A 126 3.42 -7.91 -30.83
CA ARG A 126 2.08 -7.76 -31.38
C ARG A 126 1.73 -8.94 -32.27
N ARG A 127 0.55 -9.52 -32.09
CA ARG A 127 0.01 -10.55 -33.00
C ARG A 127 -1.09 -9.97 -33.87
N GLU A 128 -1.21 -10.46 -35.10
CA GLU A 128 -2.30 -10.07 -36.02
C GLU A 128 -3.68 -10.52 -35.51
N SER A 129 -3.72 -11.63 -34.77
CA SER A 129 -4.95 -12.17 -34.17
C SER A 129 -4.66 -12.79 -32.80
N GLY A 130 -5.57 -12.60 -31.85
CA GLY A 130 -5.45 -13.12 -30.49
C GLY A 130 -4.77 -12.14 -29.53
N GLN A 131 -4.28 -12.66 -28.40
CA GLN A 131 -3.56 -11.87 -27.40
C GLN A 131 -2.08 -11.75 -27.78
N ASP A 132 -1.53 -10.55 -27.59
CA ASP A 132 -0.10 -10.28 -27.81
C ASP A 132 0.79 -11.14 -26.92
N HIS A 133 1.94 -11.54 -27.45
CA HIS A 133 2.81 -12.50 -26.79
C HIS A 133 3.85 -11.78 -25.91
N PRO A 134 3.95 -12.07 -24.61
CA PRO A 134 4.97 -11.47 -23.77
C PRO A 134 6.36 -12.01 -24.13
N ILE A 135 7.37 -11.14 -24.11
CA ILE A 135 8.78 -11.53 -24.14
C ILE A 135 9.24 -11.65 -22.69
N ALA A 136 9.63 -12.84 -22.26
CA ALA A 136 10.10 -13.08 -20.90
C ALA A 136 11.42 -12.36 -20.62
N VAL A 137 11.63 -11.93 -19.37
CA VAL A 137 12.91 -11.34 -18.91
C VAL A 137 14.06 -12.31 -19.15
N GLY A 138 15.11 -11.85 -19.81
CA GLY A 138 16.24 -12.70 -20.21
C GLY A 138 15.93 -13.69 -21.36
N GLY A 139 14.73 -13.62 -21.93
CA GLY A 139 14.34 -14.39 -23.10
C GLY A 139 14.89 -13.81 -24.41
N SER A 140 14.39 -14.34 -25.52
CA SER A 140 14.75 -13.90 -26.87
C SER A 140 13.55 -13.97 -27.81
N LEU A 141 13.54 -13.11 -28.81
CA LEU A 141 12.56 -13.09 -29.89
C LEU A 141 13.19 -13.61 -31.18
N SER A 142 12.51 -14.55 -31.86
CA SER A 142 12.85 -14.94 -33.24
C SER A 142 12.50 -13.81 -34.20
N LEU A 143 13.41 -13.49 -35.11
CA LEU A 143 13.18 -12.58 -36.23
C LEU A 143 13.21 -13.33 -37.58
N ALA A 144 13.36 -14.66 -37.55
CA ALA A 144 13.57 -15.48 -38.74
C ALA A 144 12.26 -15.84 -39.47
N ASP A 145 11.13 -15.65 -38.80
CA ASP A 145 9.81 -16.02 -39.30
C ASP A 145 9.32 -15.02 -40.35
N MET A 146 8.33 -15.43 -41.16
CA MET A 146 7.78 -14.54 -42.19
C MET A 146 6.99 -13.40 -41.54
N GLY A 147 7.42 -12.17 -41.81
CA GLY A 147 6.78 -10.95 -41.31
C GLY A 147 7.80 -9.96 -40.77
N VAL A 148 7.30 -8.90 -40.15
CA VAL A 148 8.12 -7.96 -39.39
C VAL A 148 7.58 -7.97 -37.97
N GLU A 149 8.43 -8.34 -37.01
CA GLU A 149 8.04 -8.36 -35.61
C GLU A 149 7.80 -6.93 -35.12
N ASN A 150 6.65 -6.70 -34.48
CA ASN A 150 6.31 -5.43 -33.87
C ASN A 150 6.34 -5.59 -32.35
N VAL A 151 7.42 -5.11 -31.75
CA VAL A 151 7.65 -5.13 -30.32
C VAL A 151 7.23 -3.79 -29.72
N TYR A 152 6.54 -3.84 -28.60
CA TYR A 152 6.25 -2.64 -27.84
C TYR A 152 6.41 -2.93 -26.34
N SER A 153 6.71 -1.88 -25.60
CA SER A 153 6.74 -1.91 -24.15
C SER A 153 5.50 -1.23 -23.57
N ARG A 154 5.07 -1.72 -22.41
CA ARG A 154 4.02 -1.08 -21.61
C ARG A 154 4.36 -1.20 -20.14
N LEU A 155 3.92 -0.22 -19.36
CA LEU A 155 4.03 -0.26 -17.90
C LEU A 155 3.47 -1.59 -17.40
N ALA A 156 4.29 -2.30 -16.61
CA ALA A 156 3.90 -3.54 -16.01
C ALA A 156 2.82 -3.24 -14.95
N GLN A 157 1.55 -3.47 -15.28
CA GLN A 157 0.49 -3.44 -14.29
C GLN A 157 0.33 -4.83 -13.69
N TRP A 158 0.76 -4.94 -12.44
CA TRP A 158 0.59 -6.14 -11.64
C TRP A 158 -0.67 -6.02 -10.81
N GLU A 159 -1.48 -7.08 -10.81
CA GLU A 159 -2.71 -7.14 -10.05
C GLU A 159 -2.56 -8.11 -8.90
N LEU A 160 -2.99 -7.70 -7.70
CA LEU A 160 -3.06 -8.56 -6.53
C LEU A 160 -4.44 -8.45 -5.92
N ASN A 161 -5.10 -9.58 -5.70
CA ASN A 161 -6.37 -9.58 -5.00
C ASN A 161 -6.13 -9.69 -3.48
N VAL A 162 -6.57 -8.69 -2.72
CA VAL A 162 -6.50 -8.66 -1.26
C VAL A 162 -7.91 -8.82 -0.73
N GLN A 163 -8.23 -10.01 -0.22
CA GLN A 163 -9.53 -10.32 0.38
C GLN A 163 -10.73 -9.94 -0.52
N GLY A 164 -10.62 -10.17 -1.84
CA GLY A 164 -11.66 -9.85 -2.83
C GLY A 164 -11.46 -8.52 -3.57
N VAL A 165 -10.61 -7.61 -3.07
CA VAL A 165 -10.30 -6.33 -3.72
C VAL A 165 -9.07 -6.46 -4.62
N THR A 166 -9.21 -6.21 -5.92
CA THR A 166 -8.06 -6.20 -6.84
C THR A 166 -7.38 -4.84 -6.83
N VAL A 167 -6.13 -4.81 -6.39
CA VAL A 167 -5.27 -3.61 -6.40
C VAL A 167 -4.19 -3.73 -7.47
N LYS A 168 -3.80 -2.58 -8.03
CA LYS A 168 -2.80 -2.49 -9.11
C LYS A 168 -1.49 -1.89 -8.63
N PHE A 169 -0.38 -2.42 -9.15
CA PHE A 169 0.98 -1.95 -8.89
C PHE A 169 1.72 -1.78 -10.22
N ASP A 170 2.62 -0.82 -10.24
CA ASP A 170 3.58 -0.53 -11.31
C ASP A 170 4.90 -1.32 -11.16
N MET A 171 5.14 -1.88 -9.97
CA MET A 171 6.27 -2.76 -9.67
C MET A 171 5.81 -4.17 -9.28
N PRO A 172 6.55 -5.21 -9.66
CA PRO A 172 6.25 -6.60 -9.33
C PRO A 172 6.50 -6.97 -7.87
N ASP A 173 7.48 -6.35 -7.22
CA ASP A 173 7.83 -6.61 -5.82
C ASP A 173 6.96 -5.71 -4.93
N VAL A 174 5.94 -6.30 -4.32
CA VAL A 174 4.91 -5.58 -3.57
C VAL A 174 5.03 -5.87 -2.08
N LEU A 175 5.21 -4.83 -1.28
CA LEU A 175 5.19 -4.95 0.18
C LEU A 175 3.76 -5.29 0.65
N VAL A 176 3.62 -6.32 1.49
CA VAL A 176 2.31 -6.75 2.01
C VAL A 176 1.58 -5.59 2.68
N ARG A 177 2.27 -4.80 3.51
CA ARG A 177 1.71 -3.59 4.15
C ARG A 177 1.09 -2.63 3.14
N GLU A 178 1.80 -2.33 2.05
CA GLU A 178 1.31 -1.41 1.01
C GLU A 178 0.05 -1.99 0.36
N ALA A 179 0.07 -3.29 0.03
CA ALA A 179 -1.08 -3.94 -0.58
C ALA A 179 -2.33 -3.91 0.30
N LEU A 180 -2.19 -4.08 1.61
CA LEU A 180 -3.30 -3.94 2.55
C LEU A 180 -3.85 -2.51 2.54
N VAL A 181 -2.99 -1.50 2.66
CA VAL A 181 -3.39 -0.08 2.66
C VAL A 181 -4.11 0.27 1.36
N LYS A 182 -3.56 -0.11 0.21
CA LYS A 182 -4.11 0.17 -1.12
C LYS A 182 -5.47 -0.51 -1.34
N ALA A 183 -5.69 -1.66 -0.69
CA ALA A 183 -6.95 -2.39 -0.70
C ALA A 183 -7.94 -1.92 0.38
N GLY A 184 -7.58 -0.93 1.21
CA GLY A 184 -8.43 -0.35 2.25
C GLY A 184 -8.42 -1.09 3.60
N PHE A 185 -7.47 -1.98 3.84
CA PHE A 185 -7.32 -2.71 5.11
C PHE A 185 -6.25 -2.05 6.00
N ASN A 186 -6.53 -1.92 7.30
CA ASN A 186 -5.55 -1.45 8.28
C ASN A 186 -4.51 -2.55 8.56
N PRO A 187 -3.21 -2.38 8.23
CA PRO A 187 -2.18 -3.39 8.46
C PRO A 187 -1.98 -3.76 9.95
N ASP A 188 -2.28 -2.83 10.85
CA ASP A 188 -2.02 -2.97 12.29
C ASP A 188 -3.19 -3.65 13.05
N GLN A 189 -4.25 -4.04 12.33
CA GLN A 189 -5.43 -4.73 12.89
C GLN A 189 -5.19 -6.21 13.26
N GLY A 190 -3.96 -6.70 13.17
CA GLY A 190 -3.60 -8.04 13.61
C GLY A 190 -4.11 -9.15 12.69
N TRP A 191 -3.75 -9.12 11.40
CA TRP A 191 -4.15 -10.15 10.44
C TRP A 191 -3.24 -11.39 10.48
N ILE A 192 -3.85 -12.58 10.30
CA ILE A 192 -3.20 -13.75 9.71
C ILE A 192 -3.31 -13.59 8.20
N ILE A 193 -2.16 -13.42 7.56
CA ILE A 193 -2.08 -13.14 6.12
C ILE A 193 -1.58 -14.40 5.43
N VAL A 194 -2.37 -14.93 4.49
CA VAL A 194 -2.00 -16.11 3.70
C VAL A 194 -1.91 -15.70 2.24
N LEU A 195 -0.71 -15.80 1.67
CA LEU A 195 -0.50 -15.69 0.23
C LEU A 195 -0.88 -17.02 -0.43
N LYS A 196 -1.79 -16.95 -1.40
CA LYS A 196 -2.20 -18.08 -2.22
C LYS A 196 -1.70 -17.88 -3.64
N SER A 197 -0.95 -18.86 -4.12
CA SER A 197 -0.70 -19.06 -5.54
C SER A 197 -1.47 -20.28 -6.07
N ARG A 198 -1.41 -20.52 -7.38
CA ARG A 198 -2.03 -21.69 -8.05
C ARG A 198 -1.67 -23.00 -7.35
N ASP A 199 -0.39 -23.16 -6.98
CA ASP A 199 0.15 -24.43 -6.46
C ASP A 199 0.60 -24.36 -4.98
N SER A 200 0.54 -23.19 -4.34
CA SER A 200 1.05 -23.03 -2.97
C SER A 200 0.20 -22.13 -2.08
N LYS A 201 0.27 -22.36 -0.77
CA LYS A 201 -0.27 -21.47 0.25
C LYS A 201 0.79 -21.30 1.33
N ARG A 202 1.19 -20.06 1.59
CA ARG A 202 2.14 -19.75 2.67
C ARG A 202 1.65 -18.57 3.50
N GLN A 203 1.90 -18.62 4.79
CA GLN A 203 1.67 -17.48 5.67
C GLN A 203 2.76 -16.43 5.42
N VAL A 204 2.38 -15.16 5.42
CA VAL A 204 3.27 -14.01 5.25
C VAL A 204 3.03 -12.98 6.35
N THR A 205 3.99 -12.09 6.55
CA THR A 205 3.88 -10.94 7.45
C THR A 205 3.68 -9.63 6.69
N ILE A 206 3.31 -8.56 7.38
CA ILE A 206 3.15 -7.23 6.77
C ILE A 206 4.48 -6.65 6.23
N GLU A 207 5.61 -7.13 6.73
CA GLU A 207 6.95 -6.71 6.30
C GLU A 207 7.49 -7.55 5.13
N ASP A 208 6.78 -8.61 4.75
CA ASP A 208 7.21 -9.46 3.63
C ASP A 208 6.96 -8.74 2.29
N THR A 209 7.87 -8.96 1.35
CA THR A 209 7.69 -8.55 -0.05
C THR A 209 7.20 -9.74 -0.88
N ILE A 210 6.21 -9.51 -1.74
CA ILE A 210 5.65 -10.50 -2.67
C ILE A 210 6.15 -10.18 -4.07
N ASP A 211 6.82 -11.13 -4.71
CA ASP A 211 7.18 -11.03 -6.13
C ASP A 211 6.02 -11.55 -6.99
N LEU A 212 5.28 -10.64 -7.64
CA LEU A 212 4.14 -10.97 -8.50
C LEU A 212 4.51 -11.57 -9.86
N ARG A 213 5.80 -11.70 -10.20
CA ARG A 213 6.25 -12.32 -11.47
C ARG A 213 5.95 -13.82 -11.52
N SER A 214 5.76 -14.47 -10.37
CA SER A 214 5.53 -15.91 -10.34
C SER A 214 4.11 -16.26 -10.83
N PRO A 215 3.97 -17.20 -11.78
CA PRO A 215 2.67 -17.58 -12.32
C PRO A 215 1.69 -18.02 -11.24
N GLY A 216 0.46 -17.52 -11.32
CA GLY A 216 -0.63 -17.92 -10.45
C GLY A 216 -0.58 -17.32 -9.04
N ILE A 217 0.27 -16.32 -8.75
CA ILE A 217 0.08 -15.48 -7.56
C ILE A 217 -1.17 -14.65 -7.77
N GLU A 218 -2.19 -14.93 -6.98
CA GLU A 218 -3.50 -14.33 -7.25
C GLU A 218 -4.03 -13.60 -6.03
N LYS A 219 -3.80 -14.10 -4.81
CA LYS A 219 -4.63 -13.72 -3.65
C LYS A 219 -3.87 -13.64 -2.33
N LEU A 220 -3.97 -12.49 -1.66
CA LEU A 220 -3.81 -12.37 -0.22
C LEU A 220 -5.15 -12.63 0.47
N ARG A 221 -5.20 -13.68 1.29
CA ARG A 221 -6.33 -13.93 2.19
C ARG A 221 -6.01 -13.38 3.56
N LEU A 222 -6.86 -12.48 4.03
CA LEU A 222 -6.80 -11.92 5.36
C LEU A 222 -7.77 -12.70 6.25
N THR A 223 -7.27 -13.24 7.34
CA THR A 223 -8.09 -13.78 8.43
C THR A 223 -7.71 -13.00 9.68
N PRO A 224 -8.62 -12.32 10.37
CA PRO A 224 -8.28 -11.68 11.64
C PRO A 224 -7.61 -12.70 12.58
N ARG A 225 -6.49 -12.35 13.25
CA ARG A 225 -5.92 -13.21 14.30
C ARG A 225 -6.94 -13.46 15.41
N GLU A 226 -7.84 -12.51 15.62
CA GLU A 226 -9.05 -12.63 16.43
C GLU A 226 -10.24 -12.15 15.58
N ILE A 227 -11.20 -13.04 15.33
CA ILE A 227 -12.46 -12.66 14.66
C ILE A 227 -13.30 -11.88 15.67
N ASN A 228 -13.24 -10.55 15.62
CA ASN A 228 -14.20 -9.67 16.30
C ASN A 228 -15.00 -8.92 15.23
N ASN A 229 -16.28 -9.25 15.13
CA ASN A 229 -17.20 -8.94 14.04
C ASN A 229 -17.71 -7.48 14.05
N GLY A 230 -16.86 -6.49 14.34
CA GLY A 230 -17.32 -5.09 14.39
C GLY A 230 -18.45 -4.82 15.39
N GLU A 231 -18.71 -5.74 16.32
CA GLU A 231 -19.36 -5.37 17.57
C GLU A 231 -18.35 -4.52 18.34
N LEU A 232 -18.75 -3.30 18.72
CA LEU A 232 -18.19 -2.65 19.92
C LEU A 232 -17.97 -3.76 20.94
N PRO A 233 -16.77 -3.92 21.53
CA PRO A 233 -16.37 -5.11 22.27
C PRO A 233 -17.55 -5.57 23.09
N ALA A 234 -18.14 -6.73 22.74
CA ALA A 234 -19.48 -7.13 23.17
C ALA A 234 -19.65 -6.68 24.62
N SER A 235 -20.39 -5.58 24.81
CA SER A 235 -20.31 -4.85 26.06
C SER A 235 -20.60 -5.87 27.16
N ARG A 236 -19.67 -6.03 28.10
CA ARG A 236 -19.68 -7.17 29.01
C ARG A 236 -21.06 -7.33 29.66
N ARG A 237 -21.57 -8.57 29.71
CA ARG A 237 -22.89 -8.91 30.29
C ARG A 237 -22.75 -10.02 31.33
N GLN A 238 -22.03 -9.78 32.43
CA GLN A 238 -21.85 -10.80 33.48
C GLN A 238 -23.14 -11.16 34.21
N PHE A 239 -24.18 -10.31 34.13
CA PHE A 239 -25.54 -10.62 34.52
C PHE A 239 -26.55 -9.91 33.60
N ARG A 240 -27.78 -10.42 33.53
CA ARG A 240 -28.86 -9.81 32.73
C ARG A 240 -29.65 -8.79 33.54
N LEU A 241 -30.06 -7.70 32.90
CA LEU A 241 -31.09 -6.80 33.45
C LEU A 241 -32.49 -7.34 33.08
N LEU A 242 -33.54 -6.64 33.51
CA LEU A 242 -34.88 -6.97 33.04
C LEU A 242 -35.02 -6.57 31.56
N PRO A 243 -35.85 -7.27 30.76
CA PRO A 243 -36.06 -6.92 29.35
C PRO A 243 -36.41 -5.45 29.12
N GLN A 244 -37.27 -4.88 29.96
CA GLN A 244 -37.66 -3.46 29.89
C GLN A 244 -36.50 -2.48 30.13
N ASP A 245 -35.50 -2.87 30.93
CA ASP A 245 -34.31 -2.05 31.17
C ASP A 245 -33.37 -2.10 29.97
N GLU A 246 -33.10 -3.31 29.46
CA GLU A 246 -32.26 -3.48 28.28
C GLU A 246 -32.87 -2.76 27.07
N GLU A 247 -34.18 -2.85 26.88
CA GLU A 247 -34.93 -2.12 25.85
C GLU A 247 -34.83 -0.60 26.06
N GLY A 248 -35.10 -0.11 27.27
CA GLY A 248 -35.04 1.32 27.56
C GLY A 248 -33.64 1.92 27.37
N LEU A 249 -32.58 1.21 27.77
CA LEU A 249 -31.19 1.62 27.54
C LEU A 249 -30.84 1.64 26.05
N THR A 250 -31.35 0.67 25.29
CA THR A 250 -31.16 0.57 23.83
C THR A 250 -31.87 1.72 23.11
N VAL A 251 -33.13 2.00 23.45
CA VAL A 251 -33.91 3.11 22.87
C VAL A 251 -33.25 4.46 23.13
N ARG A 252 -32.63 4.64 24.30
CA ARG A 252 -31.86 5.85 24.63
C ARG A 252 -30.47 5.91 24.00
N GLY A 253 -30.04 4.89 23.25
CA GLY A 253 -28.73 4.83 22.61
C GLY A 253 -27.55 4.81 23.60
N LEU A 254 -27.80 4.40 24.86
CA LEU A 254 -26.78 4.42 25.90
C LEU A 254 -25.81 3.24 25.71
N ARG A 255 -24.51 3.51 25.84
CA ARG A 255 -23.50 2.45 25.86
C ARG A 255 -23.37 1.91 27.28
N TRP A 256 -23.68 0.63 27.47
CA TRP A 256 -23.71 0.05 28.82
C TRP A 256 -23.14 -1.36 28.90
N GLU A 257 -22.67 -1.74 30.08
CA GLU A 257 -22.20 -3.09 30.47
C GLU A 257 -22.69 -3.49 31.87
N THR A 258 -22.76 -4.79 32.14
CA THR A 258 -23.10 -5.35 33.45
C THR A 258 -21.98 -6.25 33.95
N ILE A 259 -21.55 -6.01 35.18
CA ILE A 259 -20.31 -6.57 35.72
C ILE A 259 -20.52 -7.03 37.16
N VAL A 260 -19.77 -8.05 37.58
CA VAL A 260 -19.70 -8.49 38.98
C VAL A 260 -18.31 -8.15 39.50
N SER A 261 -18.25 -7.23 40.45
CA SER A 261 -17.00 -6.78 41.08
C SER A 261 -17.12 -6.93 42.59
N SER A 262 -16.20 -7.66 43.21
CA SER A 262 -16.22 -7.95 44.66
C SER A 262 -17.56 -8.54 45.14
N GLY A 263 -18.20 -9.39 44.32
CA GLY A 263 -19.49 -10.01 44.62
C GLY A 263 -20.72 -9.10 44.47
N ARG A 264 -20.53 -7.82 44.09
CA ARG A 264 -21.60 -6.85 43.83
C ARG A 264 -21.85 -6.74 42.33
N ARG A 265 -23.12 -6.55 41.94
CA ARG A 265 -23.54 -6.42 40.55
C ARG A 265 -23.63 -4.95 40.18
N TRP A 266 -23.00 -4.55 39.09
CA TRP A 266 -22.94 -3.16 38.64
C TRP A 266 -23.43 -3.04 37.20
N LEU A 267 -24.26 -2.04 36.94
CA LEU A 267 -24.53 -1.51 35.62
C LEU A 267 -23.60 -0.31 35.39
N LEU A 268 -22.76 -0.37 34.36
CA LEU A 268 -21.89 0.73 33.96
C LEU A 268 -22.42 1.33 32.66
N LEU A 269 -22.59 2.65 32.65
CA LEU A 269 -22.99 3.46 31.50
C LEU A 269 -21.76 4.26 31.08
N GLN A 270 -21.27 4.00 29.87
CA GLN A 270 -20.05 4.59 29.33
C GLN A 270 -20.38 5.88 28.58
N ASP A 271 -19.48 6.87 28.71
CA ASP A 271 -19.51 8.13 27.96
C ASP A 271 -20.87 8.85 28.04
N VAL A 272 -21.43 8.94 29.25
CA VAL A 272 -22.66 9.70 29.53
C VAL A 272 -22.32 11.20 29.50
N GLY A 273 -23.00 11.95 28.62
CA GLY A 273 -22.85 13.39 28.51
C GLY A 273 -23.33 14.13 29.76
N LEU A 274 -22.52 15.08 30.22
CA LEU A 274 -22.80 15.91 31.39
C LEU A 274 -23.34 17.29 30.97
N PRO A 275 -24.20 17.90 31.80
CA PRO A 275 -24.61 19.29 31.61
C PRO A 275 -23.41 20.27 31.64
N VAL A 276 -23.57 21.42 30.98
CA VAL A 276 -22.55 22.47 31.01
C VAL A 276 -22.37 22.97 32.45
N GLY A 277 -21.13 22.96 32.94
CA GLY A 277 -20.79 23.39 34.30
C GLY A 277 -19.82 22.46 35.02
N TYR A 278 -19.65 21.23 34.53
CA TYR A 278 -18.60 20.31 34.97
C TYR A 278 -17.27 20.52 34.24
N LEU A 279 -16.16 20.10 34.87
CA LEU A 279 -14.82 20.16 34.26
C LEU A 279 -14.63 19.16 33.11
N VAL A 280 -15.42 18.08 33.09
CA VAL A 280 -15.41 17.06 32.03
C VAL A 280 -16.75 17.03 31.30
N GLU A 281 -16.73 16.70 30.02
CA GLU A 281 -17.93 16.67 29.17
C GLU A 281 -18.70 15.35 29.29
N ASN A 282 -17.99 14.25 29.58
CA ASN A 282 -18.58 12.92 29.69
C ASN A 282 -18.04 12.21 30.94
N THR A 283 -18.82 11.28 31.47
CA THR A 283 -18.44 10.41 32.59
C THR A 283 -18.92 8.97 32.37
N CYS A 284 -18.28 8.02 33.04
CA CYS A 284 -18.89 6.72 33.29
C CYS A 284 -19.79 6.82 34.52
N ILE A 285 -21.02 6.31 34.44
CA ILE A 285 -21.94 6.19 35.57
C ILE A 285 -22.07 4.72 35.95
N ALA A 286 -21.81 4.39 37.21
CA ALA A 286 -22.07 3.08 37.78
C ALA A 286 -23.32 3.10 38.68
N ILE A 287 -24.15 2.07 38.58
CA ILE A 287 -25.32 1.83 39.43
C ILE A 287 -25.22 0.41 39.97
N GLU A 288 -25.34 0.25 41.28
CA GLU A 288 -25.39 -1.08 41.89
C GLU A 288 -26.77 -1.71 41.67
N VAL A 289 -26.80 -2.97 41.23
CA VAL A 289 -28.04 -3.71 40.96
C VAL A 289 -28.21 -4.82 42.01
N PRO A 290 -28.95 -4.59 43.11
CA PRO A 290 -29.07 -5.56 44.18
C PRO A 290 -29.76 -6.84 43.71
N ASN A 291 -29.46 -7.99 44.33
CA ASN A 291 -30.00 -9.30 43.91
C ASN A 291 -31.54 -9.36 43.86
N GLY A 292 -32.23 -8.58 44.70
CA GLY A 292 -33.70 -8.51 44.75
C GLY A 292 -34.35 -7.50 43.77
N TYR A 293 -33.58 -6.84 42.91
CA TYR A 293 -34.12 -5.93 41.89
C TYR A 293 -35.09 -6.67 40.95
N PRO A 294 -36.28 -6.12 40.61
CA PRO A 294 -36.78 -4.75 40.85
C PRO A 294 -37.63 -4.57 42.12
N THR A 295 -37.77 -5.61 42.96
CA THR A 295 -38.43 -5.45 44.26
C THR A 295 -37.57 -4.62 45.21
N ALA A 296 -36.26 -4.88 45.21
CA ALA A 296 -35.26 -4.04 45.86
C ALA A 296 -34.94 -2.81 44.99
N GLU A 297 -34.71 -1.68 45.65
CA GLU A 297 -34.47 -0.40 44.98
C GLU A 297 -33.08 -0.31 44.33
N LEU A 298 -32.99 0.44 43.23
CA LEU A 298 -31.72 1.02 42.80
C LEU A 298 -31.52 2.30 43.61
N ASP A 299 -30.36 2.41 44.27
CA ASP A 299 -30.05 3.53 45.14
C ASP A 299 -28.69 4.14 44.77
N MET A 300 -28.60 5.46 44.92
CA MET A 300 -27.42 6.25 44.57
C MET A 300 -26.96 6.07 43.11
N PHE A 301 -25.83 6.68 42.78
CA PHE A 301 -25.06 6.39 41.58
C PHE A 301 -23.60 6.77 41.83
N TYR A 302 -22.70 6.38 40.93
CA TYR A 302 -21.28 6.64 41.09
C TYR A 302 -20.67 7.11 39.77
N CYS A 303 -19.74 8.06 39.80
CA CYS A 303 -19.14 8.65 38.60
C CYS A 303 -17.63 8.38 38.52
N TYR A 304 -17.14 8.13 37.31
CA TYR A 304 -15.71 8.09 36.99
C TYR A 304 -15.43 8.80 35.65
N PRO A 305 -14.52 9.80 35.61
CA PRO A 305 -13.69 10.30 36.72
C PRO A 305 -14.54 11.01 37.79
N GLN A 306 -13.92 11.36 38.92
CA GLN A 306 -14.59 12.17 39.94
C GLN A 306 -15.02 13.51 39.33
N LEU A 307 -16.26 13.92 39.58
CA LEU A 307 -16.81 15.13 39.02
C LEU A 307 -16.50 16.33 39.91
N ALA A 308 -16.15 17.43 39.26
CA ALA A 308 -15.94 18.73 39.87
C ALA A 308 -16.54 19.80 38.97
N ARG A 309 -17.05 20.87 39.61
CA ARG A 309 -17.66 22.00 38.93
C ARG A 309 -16.60 23.00 38.46
N ARG A 310 -16.90 23.71 37.37
CA ARG A 310 -16.06 24.78 36.82
C ARG A 310 -15.94 25.99 37.75
N ASP A 311 -16.97 26.26 38.54
CA ASP A 311 -17.02 27.37 39.51
C ASP A 311 -16.30 27.05 40.85
N GLY A 312 -15.76 25.85 41.00
CA GLY A 312 -15.04 25.43 42.20
C GLY A 312 -15.93 25.12 43.41
N ILE A 313 -17.26 25.18 43.28
CA ILE A 313 -18.17 24.80 44.36
C ILE A 313 -18.06 23.29 44.61
N VAL A 314 -17.92 22.90 45.88
CA VAL A 314 -17.85 21.49 46.27
C VAL A 314 -19.23 20.86 46.13
N ILE A 315 -19.30 19.72 45.44
CA ILE A 315 -20.54 18.96 45.29
C ILE A 315 -20.82 18.22 46.60
N PRO A 316 -21.93 18.49 47.30
CA PRO A 316 -22.21 17.89 48.60
C PRO A 316 -22.49 16.38 48.49
N GLN A 317 -22.11 15.65 49.55
CA GLN A 317 -22.32 14.20 49.67
C GLN A 317 -21.69 13.37 48.53
N THR A 318 -20.47 13.75 48.12
CA THR A 318 -19.66 13.07 47.10
C THR A 318 -18.25 12.69 47.54
N GLN A 319 -17.97 12.71 48.84
CA GLN A 319 -16.62 12.53 49.39
C GLN A 319 -16.16 11.06 49.43
N VAL A 320 -17.07 10.11 49.25
CA VAL A 320 -16.74 8.68 49.34
C VAL A 320 -16.39 8.12 47.96
N THR A 321 -15.33 7.33 47.90
CA THR A 321 -14.89 6.61 46.70
C THR A 321 -15.19 5.12 46.85
N GLU A 322 -15.83 4.53 45.85
CA GLU A 322 -16.10 3.11 45.73
C GLU A 322 -15.17 2.48 44.69
N MET A 323 -14.59 1.32 45.01
CA MET A 323 -13.65 0.65 44.11
C MET A 323 -14.39 -0.36 43.24
N ILE A 324 -14.51 -0.04 41.95
CA ILE A 324 -15.14 -0.91 40.96
C ILE A 324 -14.06 -1.29 39.94
N GLU A 325 -13.66 -2.57 39.96
CA GLU A 325 -12.56 -3.10 39.13
C GLU A 325 -11.25 -2.31 39.21
N GLY A 326 -10.88 -1.90 40.42
CA GLY A 326 -9.65 -1.14 40.63
C GLY A 326 -9.74 0.34 40.22
N ARG A 327 -10.89 0.81 39.74
CA ARG A 327 -11.15 2.25 39.51
C ARG A 327 -11.93 2.84 40.68
N GLY A 328 -11.50 4.02 41.13
CA GLY A 328 -12.16 4.75 42.20
C GLY A 328 -13.31 5.62 41.66
N PHE A 329 -14.54 5.14 41.78
CA PHE A 329 -15.73 5.89 41.42
C PHE A 329 -16.18 6.79 42.58
N GLN A 330 -16.45 8.05 42.29
CA GLN A 330 -17.03 9.00 43.24
C GLN A 330 -18.49 8.63 43.51
N ARG A 331 -18.84 8.34 44.76
CA ARG A 331 -20.23 8.02 45.15
C ARG A 331 -21.07 9.28 45.22
N TRP A 332 -22.28 9.25 44.68
CA TRP A 332 -23.28 10.31 44.79
C TRP A 332 -24.45 9.82 45.63
N SER A 333 -24.50 10.25 46.90
CA SER A 333 -25.58 9.91 47.82
C SER A 333 -26.83 10.75 47.50
N ARG A 334 -27.57 10.31 46.48
CA ARG A 334 -28.84 10.88 46.02
C ARG A 334 -29.88 9.77 46.05
N HIS A 335 -30.82 9.89 46.97
CA HIS A 335 -31.80 8.86 47.31
C HIS A 335 -33.21 9.31 46.91
N ARG A 336 -34.11 8.35 46.70
CA ARG A 336 -35.55 8.67 46.58
C ARG A 336 -36.09 9.11 47.94
N GLY A 337 -36.89 10.18 47.94
CA GLY A 337 -37.50 10.71 49.17
C GLY A 337 -38.76 9.94 49.59
N SER A 338 -39.20 10.14 50.82
CA SER A 338 -40.42 9.51 51.37
C SER A 338 -41.71 9.84 50.61
N ILE A 339 -41.75 10.97 49.90
CA ILE A 339 -42.89 11.42 49.09
C ILE A 339 -43.00 10.64 47.77
N ALA A 340 -41.87 10.19 47.21
CA ALA A 340 -41.80 9.46 45.95
C ALA A 340 -40.78 8.31 46.06
N PRO A 341 -41.05 7.31 46.93
CA PRO A 341 -40.13 6.20 47.16
C PRO A 341 -40.07 5.27 45.94
N TRP A 342 -39.10 4.34 45.95
CA TRP A 342 -39.05 3.25 44.98
C TRP A 342 -40.34 2.42 45.04
N ARG A 343 -41.00 2.25 43.89
CA ARG A 343 -42.19 1.41 43.77
C ARG A 343 -41.76 0.03 43.29
N ALA A 344 -41.74 -0.92 44.22
CA ALA A 344 -41.34 -2.31 43.96
C ALA A 344 -42.06 -2.90 42.74
N GLY A 345 -41.28 -3.39 41.77
CA GLY A 345 -41.79 -3.98 40.53
C GLY A 345 -42.31 -3.01 39.47
N LEU A 346 -42.43 -1.71 39.77
CA LEU A 346 -42.86 -0.66 38.83
C LEU A 346 -41.69 0.24 38.41
N ASP A 347 -40.85 0.65 39.35
CA ASP A 347 -39.65 1.41 39.05
C ASP A 347 -38.54 0.50 38.52
N ASN A 348 -37.67 1.08 37.70
CA ASN A 348 -36.70 0.34 36.90
C ASN A 348 -35.45 1.19 36.61
N VAL A 349 -34.51 0.70 35.81
CA VAL A 349 -33.28 1.43 35.49
C VAL A 349 -33.59 2.79 34.87
N ILE A 350 -34.59 2.87 33.99
CA ILE A 350 -34.94 4.09 33.27
C ILE A 350 -35.52 5.16 34.21
N THR A 351 -36.38 4.76 35.16
CA THR A 351 -36.89 5.71 36.16
C THR A 351 -35.83 6.11 37.16
N HIS A 352 -34.81 5.28 37.40
CA HIS A 352 -33.63 5.66 38.19
C HIS A 352 -32.72 6.63 37.45
N LEU A 353 -32.51 6.45 36.14
CA LEU A 353 -31.71 7.38 35.34
C LEU A 353 -32.30 8.78 35.31
N ALA A 354 -33.63 8.93 35.34
CA ALA A 354 -34.26 10.23 35.48
C ALA A 354 -33.86 10.94 36.80
N LEU A 355 -33.66 10.19 37.89
CA LEU A 355 -33.15 10.74 39.15
C LEU A 355 -31.68 11.15 39.02
N VAL A 356 -30.85 10.32 38.38
CA VAL A 356 -29.43 10.60 38.13
C VAL A 356 -29.26 11.86 37.28
N GLU A 357 -29.98 11.96 36.17
CA GLU A 357 -29.98 13.11 35.27
C GLU A 357 -30.41 14.39 36.00
N ALA A 358 -31.51 14.34 36.77
CA ALA A 358 -31.98 15.48 37.55
C ALA A 358 -30.99 15.90 38.66
N ALA A 359 -30.30 14.94 39.29
CA ALA A 359 -29.29 15.23 40.29
C ALA A 359 -28.06 15.91 39.69
N LEU A 360 -27.54 15.40 38.57
CA LEU A 360 -26.40 15.99 37.86
C LEU A 360 -26.71 17.40 37.36
N LEU A 361 -27.92 17.61 36.83
CA LEU A 361 -28.36 18.92 36.33
C LEU A 361 -28.49 19.95 37.46
N ARG A 362 -29.15 19.57 38.56
CA ARG A 362 -29.41 20.47 39.70
C ARG A 362 -28.14 21.08 40.29
N GLU A 363 -27.03 20.34 40.30
CA GLU A 363 -25.79 20.92 40.82
C GLU A 363 -25.42 22.13 39.97
N VAL A 364 -25.29 22.01 38.65
CA VAL A 364 -24.71 23.08 37.83
C VAL A 364 -25.69 24.17 37.36
N GLU A 365 -26.99 24.03 37.61
CA GLU A 365 -28.00 25.05 37.28
C GLU A 365 -28.16 26.14 38.34
N ALA A 366 -27.48 26.02 39.49
CA ALA A 366 -27.59 26.94 40.62
C ALA A 366 -26.63 28.15 40.55
#